data_AF-A0A7T5EWF4-F1
#
_entry.id   AF-A0A7T5EWF4-F1
#
_cell.length_a   1.000
_cell.length_b   1.000
_cell.length_c   1.000
_cell.angle_alpha   90.00
_cell.angle_beta   90.00
_cell.angle_gamma   90.00
#
_symmetry.space_group_name_H-M   'P 1'
#
loop_
_entity.id
_entity.type
_entity.pdbx_description
1 polymer ?
#
loop_
_entity_poly.entity_id
_entity_poly.type
_entity_poly.pdbx_seq_one_letter_code
_entity_poly.pdbx_strand_id
1 'polypeptide(L)' 'MSRLEIPRQELAALMEHNINPGASPTYRKGQIGDWKTVFNEQHVRDFKRVSGQMLIELGYEDDLSW' A
#
# COMPACT_ATOMS: atom_id res chain seq x y z
N MET A 1 9.15 -11.88 18.26
CA MET A 1 7.83 -11.34 17.86
C MET A 1 6.93 -11.39 19.08
N SER A 2 6.42 -10.25 19.54
CA SER A 2 5.53 -10.17 20.71
C SER A 2 4.16 -10.77 20.37
N ARG A 3 3.63 -11.61 21.27
CA ARG A 3 2.27 -12.15 21.17
C ARG A 3 1.31 -11.09 21.67
N LEU A 4 0.27 -10.79 20.88
CA LEU A 4 -0.84 -9.98 21.33
C LEU A 4 -1.71 -10.84 22.26
N GLU A 5 -1.75 -10.48 23.54
CA GLU A 5 -2.52 -11.15 24.59
C GLU A 5 -4.02 -10.76 24.53
N ILE A 6 -4.61 -10.80 23.34
CA ILE A 6 -6.02 -10.43 23.09
C ILE A 6 -6.74 -11.61 22.43
N PRO A 7 -7.91 -12.06 22.93
CA PRO A 7 -8.74 -13.07 22.27
C PRO A 7 -9.11 -12.67 20.84
N ARG A 8 -9.15 -13.64 19.92
CA ARG A 8 -9.42 -13.38 18.48
C ARG A 8 -10.72 -12.61 18.22
N GLN A 9 -11.78 -12.90 18.97
CA GLN A 9 -13.07 -12.23 18.79
C GLN A 9 -13.02 -10.77 19.22
N GLU A 10 -12.31 -10.47 20.30
CA GLU A 10 -12.10 -9.11 20.77
C GLU A 10 -11.22 -8.33 19.79
N LEU A 11 -10.16 -8.97 19.26
CA LEU A 11 -9.35 -8.38 18.19
C LEU A 11 -10.20 -8.06 16.95
N ALA A 12 -11.07 -8.97 16.51
CA ALA A 12 -11.95 -8.74 15.37
C ALA A 12 -12.90 -7.56 15.61
N ALA A 13 -13.53 -7.48 16.79
CA ALA A 13 -14.41 -6.36 17.14
C ALA A 13 -13.67 -5.02 17.14
N LEU A 14 -12.43 -4.98 17.64
CA LEU A 14 -11.58 -3.78 17.59
C LEU A 14 -11.21 -3.40 16.15
N MET A 15 -10.90 -4.37 15.29
CA MET A 15 -10.62 -4.12 13.87
C MET A 15 -11.85 -3.55 13.16
N GLU A 16 -13.03 -4.12 13.39
CA GLU A 16 -14.30 -3.65 12.82
C GLU A 16 -14.63 -2.24 13.29
N HIS A 17 -14.47 -1.94 14.58
CA HIS A 17 -14.72 -0.60 15.12
C HIS A 17 -13.81 0.48 14.50
N ASN A 18 -12.60 0.12 14.09
CA ASN A 18 -11.66 1.03 13.45
C ASN A 18 -11.89 1.23 11.94
N ILE A 19 -12.85 0.53 11.33
CA ILE A 19 -13.22 0.76 9.93
C ILE A 19 -13.87 2.13 9.82
N ASN A 20 -13.21 3.06 9.15
CA ASN A 20 -13.70 4.43 8.94
C ASN A 20 -13.75 4.80 7.44
N PRO A 21 -14.90 4.56 6.76
CA PRO A 21 -15.08 4.92 5.36
C PRO A 21 -15.02 6.42 5.10
N GLY A 22 -15.28 7.27 6.11
CA GLY A 22 -15.18 8.73 5.99
C GLY A 22 -13.74 9.21 5.90
N ALA A 23 -12.80 8.51 6.54
CA ALA A 23 -11.38 8.80 6.45
C ALA A 23 -10.74 8.21 5.17
N SER A 24 -11.16 7.01 4.76
CA SER A 24 -10.67 6.33 3.56
C SER A 24 -11.81 5.62 2.83
N PRO A 25 -12.45 6.28 1.86
CA PRO A 25 -13.55 5.69 1.10
C PRO A 25 -13.08 4.53 0.21
N THR A 26 -13.93 3.53 0.01
CA THR A 26 -13.69 2.41 -0.93
C THR A 26 -13.38 2.91 -2.35
N TYR A 27 -14.14 3.92 -2.81
CA TYR A 27 -13.87 4.62 -4.06
C TYR A 27 -13.13 5.93 -3.77
N ARG A 28 -11.81 5.84 -3.53
CA ARG A 28 -11.02 7.00 -3.09
C ARG A 28 -10.76 8.04 -4.19
N LYS A 29 -10.22 7.62 -5.33
CA LYS A 29 -9.86 8.52 -6.45
C LYS A 29 -10.03 7.93 -7.86
N GLY A 30 -9.86 6.61 -8.03
CA GLY A 30 -10.07 5.95 -9.32
C GLY A 30 -9.13 6.42 -10.44
N GLN A 31 -7.94 6.92 -10.11
CA GLN A 31 -7.00 7.51 -11.07
C GLN A 31 -5.64 6.79 -11.06
N ILE A 32 -5.02 6.69 -12.24
CA ILE A 32 -3.66 6.17 -12.40
C ILE A 32 -2.66 7.24 -11.94
N GLY A 33 -1.59 6.82 -11.27
CA GLY A 33 -0.47 7.70 -10.90
C GLY A 33 -0.62 8.46 -9.58
N ASP A 34 -1.68 8.22 -8.78
CA ASP A 34 -1.86 8.93 -7.51
C ASP A 34 -0.72 8.70 -6.50
N TRP A 35 0.03 7.60 -6.65
CA TRP A 35 1.22 7.31 -5.87
C TRP A 35 2.27 8.45 -5.94
N LYS A 36 2.31 9.22 -7.04
CA LYS A 36 3.22 10.36 -7.22
C LYS A 36 2.96 11.49 -6.21
N THR A 37 1.77 11.54 -5.61
CA THR A 37 1.41 12.55 -4.59
C THR A 37 1.88 12.18 -3.19
N VAL A 38 2.21 10.90 -2.95
CA VAL A 38 2.55 10.36 -1.63
C VAL A 38 3.99 9.84 -1.56
N PHE A 39 4.60 9.48 -2.69
CA PHE A 39 5.99 9.04 -2.75
C PHE A 39 6.92 10.24 -2.85
N ASN A 40 7.91 10.30 -1.97
CA ASN A 40 9.07 11.15 -2.16
C ASN A 40 10.13 10.44 -3.01
N GLU A 41 11.19 11.14 -3.37
CA GLU A 41 12.24 10.58 -4.21
C GLU A 41 12.91 9.32 -3.62
N GLN A 42 13.08 9.27 -2.29
CA GLN A 42 13.69 8.12 -1.63
C GLN A 42 12.80 6.89 -1.76
N HIS A 43 11.48 7.03 -1.57
CA HIS A 43 10.52 5.95 -1.76
C HIS A 43 10.59 5.42 -3.20
N VAL A 44 10.65 6.31 -4.19
CA VAL A 44 10.76 5.91 -5.61
C VAL A 44 12.06 5.15 -5.87
N ARG A 45 13.19 5.66 -5.37
CA ARG A 45 14.50 5.00 -5.53
C ARG A 45 14.50 3.60 -4.91
N ASP A 46 14.01 3.46 -3.69
CA ASP A 46 13.97 2.17 -2.99
C ASP A 46 13.01 1.18 -3.65
N PHE A 47 11.85 1.67 -4.12
CA PHE A 47 10.89 0.82 -4.81
C PHE A 47 11.44 0.33 -6.16
N LYS A 48 12.08 1.21 -6.94
CA LYS A 48 12.79 0.82 -8.18
C LYS A 48 13.84 -0.25 -7.90
N ARG A 49 14.62 -0.09 -6.83
CA ARG A 49 15.65 -1.06 -6.42
C ARG A 49 15.09 -2.42 -6.04
N VAL A 50 13.94 -2.49 -5.36
CA VAL A 50 13.38 -3.75 -4.83
C VAL A 50 12.44 -4.44 -5.83
N SER A 51 11.69 -3.67 -6.62
CA SER A 51 10.58 -4.18 -7.41
C SER A 51 10.62 -3.80 -8.89
N GLY A 52 11.50 -2.87 -9.31
CA GLY A 52 11.52 -2.36 -10.67
C GLY A 52 11.75 -3.45 -11.73
N GLN A 53 12.73 -4.33 -11.50
CA GLN A 53 13.01 -5.45 -12.40
C GLN A 53 11.82 -6.43 -12.51
N MET A 54 11.16 -6.71 -11.39
CA MET A 54 9.98 -7.58 -11.36
C MET A 54 8.81 -6.98 -12.16
N LEU A 55 8.60 -5.66 -12.11
CA LEU A 55 7.57 -5.01 -12.91
C LEU A 55 7.83 -5.12 -14.41
N ILE A 56 9.10 -5.02 -14.82
CA ILE A 56 9.51 -5.19 -16.22
C ILE A 56 9.28 -6.63 -16.68
N GLU A 57 9.71 -7.61 -15.88
CA GLU A 57 9.52 -9.04 -16.20
C GLU A 57 8.06 -9.45 -16.33
N LEU A 58 7.17 -8.80 -15.56
CA LEU A 58 5.74 -9.02 -15.60
C LEU A 58 5.02 -8.18 -16.68
N GLY A 59 5.72 -7.28 -17.37
CA GLY A 59 5.16 -6.41 -18.42
C GLY A 59 4.30 -5.27 -17.90
N TYR A 60 4.45 -4.87 -16.63
CA TYR A 60 3.78 -3.69 -16.08
C TYR A 60 4.50 -2.38 -16.40
N GLU A 61 5.81 -2.43 -16.63
CA GLU A 61 6.66 -1.28 -16.97
C GLU A 61 7.64 -1.67 -18.07
N ASP A 62 8.00 -0.73 -18.93
CA ASP A 62 8.97 -0.97 -20.01
C ASP A 62 10.44 -0.87 -19.50
N ASP A 63 10.69 0.06 -18.57
CA ASP A 63 12.01 0.33 -18.01
C ASP A 63 11.94 0.98 -16.61
N LEU A 64 13.06 1.51 -16.11
CA LEU A 64 13.15 2.17 -14.79
C LEU A 64 12.92 3.70 -14.84
N SER A 65 12.46 4.26 -15.95
CA SER A 65 12.30 5.71 -16.17
C SER A 65 10.90 6.25 -15.82
N TRP A 66 10.01 5.41 -15.29
CA TRP A 66 8.66 5.79 -14.82
C TRP A 66 8.61 6.76 -13.63
#